data_AF-A0A4U8WD14-F1
#
_entry.id   AF-A0A4U8WD14-F1
#
_cell.length_a   1.000
_cell.length_b   1.000
_cell.length_c   1.000
_cell.angle_alpha   90.00
_cell.angle_beta   90.00
_cell.angle_gamma   90.00
#
_symmetry.space_group_name_H-M   'P 1'
#
loop_
_entity.id
_entity.type
_entity.pdbx_description
1 polymer ?
#
loop_
_entity_poly.entity_id
_entity_poly.type
_entity_poly.pdbx_seq_one_letter_code
_entity_poly.pdbx_strand_id
1 'polypeptide(L)'
;MITDKEFTLRLIRQLTQALEKLILDKPEESLMQKELDFDSLMKDIFKFDFVMLSSKSKQEIIDIVQERQDRDHKDYYEMLGNLFYYKGKVLNSNVFLEKAKTFYELYLKTSGIFALPVINRIAEIQKALE
;
A
#
# COMPACT_ATOMS: atom_id res chain seq x y z
N MET A 1 -5.92 11.96 24.54
CA MET A 1 -5.38 10.58 24.46
C MET A 1 -5.72 10.09 23.06
N ILE A 2 -4.72 9.85 22.20
CA ILE A 2 -4.96 9.34 20.84
C ILE A 2 -5.61 7.96 21.01
N THR A 3 -6.75 7.72 20.37
CA THR A 3 -7.34 6.37 20.35
C THR A 3 -6.48 5.49 19.44
N ASP A 4 -6.34 4.19 19.75
CA ASP A 4 -5.54 3.24 18.93
C ASP A 4 -5.87 3.33 17.43
N LYS A 5 -7.13 3.65 17.10
CA LYS A 5 -7.61 3.79 15.73
C LYS A 5 -7.00 4.97 14.99
N GLU A 6 -6.94 6.14 15.62
CA GLU A 6 -6.31 7.33 15.05
C GLU A 6 -4.80 7.14 14.92
N PHE A 7 -4.21 6.37 15.83
CA PHE A 7 -2.81 5.99 15.76
C PHE A 7 -2.53 5.10 14.54
N THR A 8 -3.29 4.03 14.34
CA THR A 8 -3.14 3.13 13.18
C THR A 8 -3.31 3.88 11.85
N LEU A 9 -4.31 4.76 11.74
CA LEU A 9 -4.51 5.57 10.52
C LEU A 9 -3.31 6.49 10.24
N ARG A 10 -2.71 7.07 11.30
CA ARG A 10 -1.50 7.87 11.16
C ARG A 10 -0.33 7.04 10.64
N LEU A 11 -0.17 5.79 11.08
CA LEU A 11 0.88 4.89 10.59
C LEU A 11 0.66 4.51 9.12
N ILE A 12 -0.58 4.24 8.71
CA ILE A 12 -0.93 3.96 7.31
C ILE A 12 -0.53 5.13 6.41
N ARG A 13 -0.83 6.35 6.83
CA ARG A 13 -0.46 7.56 6.07
C ARG A 13 1.05 7.77 6.00
N GLN A 14 1.77 7.53 7.10
CA GLN A 14 3.23 7.59 7.10
C GLN A 14 3.84 6.59 6.13
N LEU A 15 3.37 5.34 6.17
CA LEU A 15 3.82 4.27 5.27
C LEU A 15 3.50 4.61 3.81
N THR A 16 2.29 5.12 3.54
CA THR A 16 1.86 5.52 2.19
C THR A 16 2.79 6.60 1.62
N GLN A 17 3.06 7.66 2.39
CA GLN A 17 3.96 8.73 1.95
C GLN A 17 5.39 8.25 1.71
N ALA A 18 5.87 7.33 2.55
CA ALA A 18 7.19 6.72 2.35
C ALA A 18 7.23 5.91 1.04
N LEU A 19 6.21 5.09 0.79
CA LEU A 19 6.11 4.31 -0.44
C LEU A 19 6.01 5.20 -1.68
N GLU A 20 5.24 6.29 -1.63
CA GLU A 20 5.16 7.23 -2.76
C GLU A 20 6.50 7.86 -3.12
N LYS A 21 7.28 8.24 -2.11
CA LYS A 21 8.64 8.76 -2.32
C LYS A 21 9.55 7.72 -2.99
N LEU A 22 9.47 6.48 -2.54
CA LEU A 22 10.21 5.36 -3.13
C LEU A 22 9.79 5.09 -4.57
N ILE A 23 8.49 5.16 -4.87
CA ILE A 23 7.95 4.92 -6.21
C ILE A 23 8.36 6.02 -7.19
N LEU A 24 8.46 7.27 -6.73
CA LEU A 24 8.74 8.41 -7.60
C LEU A 24 10.22 8.56 -7.98
N ASP A 25 11.11 7.67 -7.53
CA ASP A 25 12.56 7.73 -7.79
C ASP A 25 13.12 9.17 -7.61
N LYS A 26 12.60 9.88 -6.59
CA LYS A 26 13.20 11.10 -6.06
C LYS A 26 13.95 10.72 -4.79
N PRO A 27 15.14 10.10 -4.88
CA PRO A 27 15.99 9.96 -3.72
C PRO A 27 16.52 11.36 -3.40
N GLU A 28 15.80 12.11 -2.58
CA GLU A 28 16.54 12.99 -1.68
C GLU A 28 17.35 12.06 -0.79
N GLU A 29 18.67 11.99 -1.03
CA GLU A 29 19.63 11.15 -0.30
C GLU A 29 19.51 11.29 1.24
N SER A 30 18.86 12.34 1.73
CA SER A 30 18.63 12.61 3.15
C SER A 30 17.42 11.90 3.77
N LEU A 31 16.42 11.46 2.99
CA LEU A 31 15.17 10.87 3.53
C LEU A 31 15.29 9.38 3.83
N MET A 32 16.19 8.66 3.16
CA MET A 32 16.48 7.24 3.44
C MET A 32 17.36 7.04 4.69
N GLN A 33 17.92 8.11 5.25
CA GLN A 33 18.85 8.04 6.39
C GLN A 33 18.16 8.10 7.77
N LYS A 34 16.83 8.31 7.82
CA LYS A 34 16.04 7.89 8.97
C LYS A 34 15.36 6.59 8.57
N GLU A 35 15.94 5.46 8.98
CA GLU A 35 15.41 4.12 8.80
C GLU A 35 13.91 4.12 9.10
N LEU A 36 13.10 4.23 8.04
CA LEU A 36 11.69 3.99 8.13
C LEU A 36 11.60 2.48 8.29
N ASP A 37 11.44 2.02 9.54
CA ASP A 37 11.37 0.60 9.85
C ASP A 37 10.06 0.05 9.29
N PHE A 38 10.11 -0.33 8.01
CA PHE A 38 8.99 -0.88 7.25
C PHE A 38 8.40 -2.09 7.97
N ASP A 39 9.25 -2.95 8.53
CA ASP A 39 8.81 -4.17 9.20
C ASP A 39 8.09 -3.84 10.51
N SER A 40 8.57 -2.86 11.25
CA SER A 40 7.88 -2.33 12.44
C SER A 40 6.53 -1.71 12.08
N LEU A 41 6.46 -0.86 11.05
CA LEU A 41 5.19 -0.26 10.61
C LEU A 41 4.17 -1.31 10.16
N MET A 42 4.60 -2.32 9.41
CA MET A 42 3.73 -3.42 8.99
C MET A 42 3.19 -4.19 10.19
N LYS A 43 4.05 -4.50 11.17
CA LYS A 43 3.64 -5.14 12.41
C LYS A 43 2.70 -4.26 13.24
N ASP A 44 2.90 -2.95 13.27
CA ASP A 44 2.03 -2.07 14.04
C ASP A 44 0.64 -1.92 13.41
N ILE A 45 0.56 -1.85 12.07
CA ILE A 45 -0.67 -1.71 11.30
C ILE A 45 -1.45 -3.03 11.24
N PHE A 46 -0.78 -4.14 10.90
CA PHE A 46 -1.43 -5.42 10.60
C PHE A 46 -1.22 -6.51 11.66
N LYS A 47 -0.31 -6.31 12.61
CA LYS A 47 0.15 -7.32 13.59
C LYS A 47 0.97 -8.47 13.00
N PHE A 48 1.36 -8.37 11.74
CA PHE A 48 2.26 -9.30 11.07
C PHE A 48 3.10 -8.58 10.01
N ASP A 49 4.18 -9.23 9.56
CA ASP A 49 5.13 -8.67 8.61
C ASP A 49 4.65 -8.77 7.15
N PHE A 50 5.45 -8.20 6.24
CA PHE A 50 5.15 -8.23 4.81
C PHE A 50 5.13 -9.66 4.24
N VAL A 51 5.96 -10.58 4.75
CA VAL A 51 6.02 -11.96 4.25
C VAL A 51 4.68 -12.65 4.51
N MET A 52 4.14 -12.51 5.73
CA MET A 52 2.85 -13.06 6.10
C MET A 52 1.68 -12.38 5.37
N LEU A 53 1.74 -11.05 5.17
CA LEU A 53 0.71 -10.36 4.38
C LEU A 53 0.73 -10.81 2.91
N SER A 54 1.93 -10.91 2.33
CA SER A 54 2.12 -11.19 0.90
C SER A 54 1.82 -12.64 0.52
N SER A 55 1.83 -13.58 1.46
CA SER A 55 1.42 -14.97 1.24
C SER A 55 -0.11 -15.15 1.19
N LYS A 56 -0.88 -14.22 1.77
CA LYS A 56 -2.35 -14.23 1.72
C LYS A 56 -2.87 -13.96 0.31
N SER A 57 -4.01 -14.53 -0.05
CA SER A 57 -4.72 -14.21 -1.28
C SER A 57 -5.22 -12.77 -1.30
N LYS A 58 -5.60 -12.28 -2.49
CA LYS A 58 -6.21 -10.94 -2.65
C LYS A 58 -7.45 -10.80 -1.74
N GLN A 59 -8.30 -11.84 -1.71
CA GLN A 59 -9.54 -11.83 -0.94
C GLN A 59 -9.29 -11.79 0.58
N GLU A 60 -8.38 -12.62 1.08
CA GLU A 60 -8.06 -12.61 2.52
C GLU A 60 -7.56 -11.23 3.00
N ILE A 61 -6.78 -10.53 2.17
CA ILE A 61 -6.33 -9.16 2.50
C ILE A 61 -7.50 -8.17 2.46
N ILE A 62 -8.44 -8.32 1.51
CA ILE A 62 -9.66 -7.51 1.46
C ILE A 62 -10.49 -7.72 2.73
N ASP A 63 -10.66 -8.96 3.17
CA ASP A 63 -11.41 -9.31 4.37
C ASP A 63 -10.78 -8.67 5.62
N ILE A 64 -9.45 -8.69 5.74
CA ILE A 64 -8.71 -7.99 6.81
C ILE A 64 -8.98 -6.48 6.82
N VAL A 65 -9.11 -5.86 5.65
CA VAL A 65 -9.45 -4.43 5.55
C VAL A 65 -10.92 -4.20 5.90
N GLN A 66 -11.82 -5.08 5.49
CA GLN A 66 -13.25 -4.97 5.78
C GLN A 66 -13.58 -5.09 7.29
N GLU A 67 -12.75 -5.78 8.07
CA GLU A 67 -12.85 -5.79 9.53
C GLU A 67 -12.50 -4.43 10.19
N ARG A 68 -11.92 -3.48 9.43
CA ARG A 68 -11.58 -2.13 9.87
C ARG A 68 -12.73 -1.17 9.63
N GLN A 69 -12.61 0.06 10.12
CA GLN A 69 -13.67 1.06 9.93
C GLN A 69 -13.80 1.44 8.46
N ASP A 70 -15.03 1.42 7.92
CA ASP A 70 -15.32 1.71 6.51
C ASP A 70 -14.70 3.01 6.01
N ARG A 71 -14.73 4.06 6.84
CA ARG A 71 -14.16 5.37 6.52
C ARG A 71 -12.64 5.35 6.25
N ASP A 72 -11.94 4.35 6.78
CA ASP A 72 -10.49 4.19 6.69
C ASP A 72 -10.09 3.21 5.57
N HIS A 73 -11.03 2.43 5.00
CA HIS A 73 -10.73 1.41 3.98
C HIS A 73 -9.94 1.97 2.79
N LYS A 74 -10.26 3.19 2.36
CA LYS A 74 -9.53 3.87 1.28
C LYS A 74 -8.05 4.06 1.61
N ASP A 75 -7.71 4.47 2.84
CA ASP A 75 -6.32 4.68 3.27
C ASP A 75 -5.56 3.34 3.26
N TYR A 76 -6.22 2.24 3.66
CA TYR A 76 -5.66 0.89 3.56
C TYR A 76 -5.43 0.46 2.11
N TYR A 77 -6.40 0.65 1.23
CA TYR A 77 -6.28 0.22 -0.18
C TYR A 77 -5.22 1.00 -0.94
N GLU A 78 -5.09 2.32 -0.71
CA GLU A 78 -4.01 3.12 -1.28
C GLU A 78 -2.63 2.61 -0.85
N MET A 79 -2.47 2.41 0.46
CA MET A 79 -1.24 1.90 1.05
C MET A 79 -0.86 0.52 0.53
N LEU A 80 -1.82 -0.42 0.46
CA LEU A 80 -1.62 -1.76 -0.09
C LEU A 80 -1.27 -1.72 -1.58
N GLY A 81 -1.93 -0.85 -2.36
CA GLY A 81 -1.63 -0.63 -3.77
C GLY A 81 -0.18 -0.17 -3.95
N ASN A 82 0.24 0.85 -3.21
CA ASN A 82 1.61 1.36 -3.23
C ASN A 82 2.63 0.30 -2.78
N LEU A 83 2.33 -0.46 -1.73
CA LEU A 83 3.20 -1.48 -1.16
C LEU A 83 3.47 -2.61 -2.15
N PHE A 84 2.41 -3.19 -2.72
CA PHE A 84 2.54 -4.26 -3.69
C PHE A 84 3.11 -3.77 -5.02
N TYR A 85 2.83 -2.53 -5.41
CA TYR A 85 3.42 -1.94 -6.61
C TYR A 85 4.94 -1.83 -6.46
N TYR A 86 5.41 -1.21 -5.38
CA TYR A 86 6.82 -1.06 -5.09
C TYR A 86 7.54 -2.42 -5.02
N LYS A 87 7.02 -3.36 -4.22
CA LYS A 87 7.60 -4.71 -4.11
C LYS A 87 7.54 -5.49 -5.42
N GLY A 88 6.48 -5.33 -6.21
CA GLY A 88 6.34 -5.94 -7.53
C GLY A 88 7.40 -5.44 -8.51
N LYS A 89 7.69 -4.13 -8.52
CA LYS A 89 8.76 -3.54 -9.35
C LYS A 89 10.16 -3.95 -8.88
N VAL A 90 10.43 -3.89 -7.57
CA VAL A 90 11.75 -4.25 -7.01
C VAL A 90 12.07 -5.73 -7.21
N LEU A 91 11.08 -6.62 -7.04
CA LEU A 91 11.25 -8.07 -7.10
C LEU A 91 10.90 -8.66 -8.48
N ASN A 92 10.52 -7.84 -9.46
CA ASN A 92 10.00 -8.27 -10.76
C ASN A 92 8.90 -9.34 -10.64
N SER A 93 7.95 -9.13 -9.73
CA SER A 93 6.91 -10.11 -9.38
C SER A 93 5.55 -9.73 -9.95
N ASN A 94 5.12 -10.45 -10.99
CA ASN A 94 3.80 -10.28 -11.60
C ASN A 94 2.66 -10.54 -10.61
N VAL A 95 2.84 -11.48 -9.67
CA VAL A 95 1.86 -11.76 -8.62
C VAL A 95 1.63 -10.54 -7.71
N PHE A 96 2.69 -9.79 -7.41
CA PHE A 96 2.57 -8.56 -6.63
C PHE A 96 2.00 -7.41 -7.45
N LEU A 97 2.37 -7.27 -8.72
CA LEU A 97 1.75 -6.28 -9.61
C LEU A 97 0.24 -6.50 -9.76
N GLU A 98 -0.19 -7.75 -9.89
CA GLU A 98 -1.60 -8.16 -9.90
C GLU A 98 -2.35 -7.76 -8.62
N LYS A 99 -1.72 -7.94 -7.45
CA LYS A 99 -2.26 -7.46 -6.18
C LYS A 99 -2.34 -5.94 -6.14
N ALA A 100 -1.28 -5.25 -6.58
CA ALA A 100 -1.22 -3.79 -6.62
C ALA A 100 -2.37 -3.20 -7.44
N LYS A 101 -2.58 -3.72 -8.66
CA LYS A 101 -3.69 -3.33 -9.53
C LYS A 101 -5.03 -3.47 -8.82
N THR A 102 -5.27 -4.62 -8.20
CA THR A 102 -6.52 -4.91 -7.47
C THR A 102 -6.78 -3.86 -6.38
N PHE A 103 -5.77 -3.56 -5.56
CA PHE A 103 -5.94 -2.60 -4.47
C PHE A 103 -6.04 -1.15 -4.95
N TYR A 104 -5.38 -0.78 -6.04
CA TYR A 104 -5.58 0.52 -6.67
C TYR A 104 -7.00 0.69 -7.23
N GLU A 105 -7.54 -0.33 -7.89
CA GLU A 105 -8.94 -0.31 -8.37
C GLU A 105 -9.93 -0.19 -7.21
N LEU A 106 -9.70 -0.92 -6.11
CA LEU A 106 -10.49 -0.81 -4.88
C LEU A 106 -10.37 0.57 -4.24
N TYR A 107 -9.18 1.16 -4.22
CA TYR A 107 -8.96 2.52 -3.72
C TYR A 107 -9.75 3.55 -4.52
N LEU A 108 -9.66 3.53 -5.85
CA LEU A 108 -10.40 4.47 -6.72
C LEU A 108 -11.91 4.32 -6.52
N LYS A 109 -12.41 3.08 -6.49
CA LYS A 109 -13.82 2.78 -6.26
C LYS A 109 -14.31 3.25 -4.90
N THR A 110 -13.54 2.99 -3.84
CA THR A 110 -13.93 3.28 -2.44
C THR A 110 -13.80 4.75 -2.11
N SER A 111 -12.77 5.42 -2.64
CA SER A 111 -12.55 6.85 -2.39
C SER A 111 -13.46 7.75 -3.24
N GLY A 112 -13.87 7.30 -4.42
CA GLY A 112 -14.57 8.14 -5.40
C GLY A 112 -13.68 9.27 -5.96
N ILE A 113 -12.37 9.20 -5.76
CA ILE A 113 -11.41 10.24 -6.14
C ILE A 113 -10.82 9.90 -7.51
N PHE A 114 -10.68 10.93 -8.35
CA PHE A 114 -9.87 10.84 -9.56
C PHE A 114 -8.39 11.08 -9.22
N ALA A 115 -7.61 10.00 -9.09
CA ALA A 115 -6.18 10.04 -8.78
C ALA A 115 -5.34 9.65 -10.00
N LEU A 116 -4.94 10.65 -10.81
CA LEU A 116 -4.15 10.43 -12.04
C LEU A 116 -2.88 9.58 -11.82
N PRO A 117 -2.08 9.76 -10.75
CA PRO A 117 -0.92 8.92 -10.49
C PRO A 117 -1.28 7.44 -10.34
N VAL A 118 -2.38 7.13 -9.66
CA VAL A 118 -2.86 5.75 -9.45
C VAL A 118 -3.34 5.15 -10.78
N ILE A 119 -4.08 5.91 -11.57
CA ILE A 119 -4.56 5.49 -12.89
C ILE A 119 -3.39 5.13 -13.81
N ASN A 120 -2.35 5.99 -13.85
CA ASN A 120 -1.15 5.74 -14.63
C ASN A 120 -0.42 4.47 -14.18
N ARG A 121 -0.32 4.23 -12.87
CA ARG A 121 0.28 3.00 -12.32
C ARG A 121 -0.53 1.76 -12.69
N ILE A 122 -1.87 1.82 -12.66
CA ILE A 122 -2.72 0.71 -13.14
C ILE A 122 -2.43 0.39 -14.61
N ALA A 123 -2.37 1.42 -15.47
CA ALA A 123 -2.07 1.24 -16.88
C ALA A 123 -0.66 0.67 -17.12
N GLU A 124 0.32 1.13 -16.33
CA GLU A 124 1.69 0.61 -16.37
C GLU A 124 1.77 -0.86 -15.95
N ILE A 125 1.04 -1.25 -14.89
CA ILE A 125 0.91 -2.65 -14.47
C ILE A 125 0.27 -3.48 -15.58
N GLN A 126 -0.85 -3.02 -16.17
CA GLN A 126 -1.55 -3.74 -17.23
C GLN A 126 -0.61 -4.05 -18.40
N LYS A 127 0.14 -3.03 -18.86
CA LYS A 127 1.13 -3.20 -19.92
C LYS A 127 2.26 -4.17 -19.56
N ALA A 128 2.66 -4.24 -18.29
CA ALA A 128 3.71 -5.15 -17.83
C ALA A 128 3.25 -6.61 -17.70
N LEU A 129 1.93 -6.85 -17.69
CA LEU A 129 1.32 -8.17 -17.55
C LEU A 129 0.81 -8.75 -18.89
N GLU A 130 0.83 -7.94 -19.94
CA GLU A 130 0.65 -8.36 -21.35
C GLU A 130 1.87 -9.12 -21.87
#